data_AF-A0A6B3ITQ5-F1
#
_entry.id   AF-A0A6B3ITQ5-F1
#
_cell.length_a   1.000
_cell.length_b   1.000
_cell.length_c   1.000
_cell.angle_alpha   90.00
_cell.angle_beta   90.00
_cell.angle_gamma   90.00
#
_symmetry.space_group_name_H-M   'P 1'
#
loop_
_entity.id
_entity.type
_entity.pdbx_description
1 polymer ?
#
loop_
_entity_poly.entity_id
_entity_poly.type
_entity_poly.pdbx_seq_one_letter_code
_entity_poly.pdbx_strand_id
1 'polypeptide(L)' 'MRSLFPVTDLTTTAAAPDPSGLLTDREWSLDELADAYAYPATGDPWLRANMVSTLDGAAQHDGRSQGISCAADMRIFGTL' A
#
# COMPACT_ATOMS: atom_id res chain seq x y z
N MET A 1 -5.58 5.19 -13.22
CA MET A 1 -6.44 6.20 -12.56
C MET A 1 -6.12 6.14 -11.07
N ARG A 2 -5.65 7.25 -10.48
CA ARG A 2 -5.37 7.31 -9.03
C ARG A 2 -6.68 7.42 -8.27
N SER A 3 -7.08 6.36 -7.56
CA SER A 3 -8.05 6.52 -6.48
C SER A 3 -7.28 7.06 -5.29
N LEU A 4 -7.08 8.38 -5.25
CA LEU A 4 -6.69 9.04 -4.01
C LEU A 4 -7.97 9.17 -3.20
N PHE A 5 -8.21 8.20 -2.32
CA PHE A 5 -9.21 8.38 -1.29
C PHE A 5 -8.74 9.52 -0.37
N PRO A 6 -9.59 10.52 -0.10
CA PRO A 6 -9.25 11.52 0.90
C PRO A 6 -9.02 10.80 2.23
N VAL A 7 -7.88 11.04 2.88
CA VAL A 7 -7.62 10.52 4.23
C VAL A 7 -8.47 11.35 5.20
N THR A 8 -9.73 10.94 5.36
CA THR A 8 -10.67 11.56 6.29
C THR A 8 -10.71 10.86 7.65
N ASP A 9 -10.22 9.63 7.73
CA ASP A 9 -10.26 8.83 8.95
C ASP A 9 -8.88 8.63 9.55
N LEU A 10 -8.77 8.94 10.84
CA LEU A 10 -7.72 8.38 11.69
C LEU A 10 -7.95 6.87 11.74
N THR A 11 -6.90 6.06 11.58
CA THR A 11 -6.93 4.62 11.84
C THR A 11 -7.34 4.39 13.29
N THR A 12 -8.64 4.33 13.54
CA THR A 12 -9.23 4.02 14.83
C THR A 12 -9.28 2.50 14.93
N THR A 13 -8.68 1.94 15.97
CA THR A 13 -8.63 0.48 16.26
C THR A 13 -10.02 -0.18 16.46
N ALA A 14 -11.13 0.50 16.19
CA ALA A 14 -12.47 -0.01 16.47
C ALA A 14 -13.28 -0.24 15.18
N ALA A 15 -13.69 -1.50 15.03
CA ALA A 15 -14.52 -2.06 13.96
C ALA A 15 -15.91 -1.40 13.86
N ALA A 16 -16.01 -0.29 13.13
CA ALA A 16 -17.28 0.16 12.57
C ALA A 16 -17.39 -0.37 11.12
N PRO A 17 -18.54 -0.95 10.71
CA PRO A 17 -18.70 -1.43 9.34
C PRO A 17 -18.66 -0.25 8.36
N ASP A 18 -17.79 -0.35 7.35
CA ASP A 18 -17.63 0.65 6.29
C ASP A 18 -18.93 0.80 5.47
N PRO A 19 -19.57 1.98 5.46
CA PRO A 19 -20.80 2.21 4.72
C PRO A 19 -20.63 2.18 3.18
N SER A 20 -19.40 2.20 2.67
CA SER A 20 -19.12 2.11 1.23
C SER A 20 -18.96 0.67 0.72
N GLY A 21 -18.78 -0.31 1.63
CA GLY A 21 -18.48 -1.70 1.27
C GLY A 21 -17.12 -1.92 0.59
N LEU A 22 -16.32 -0.85 0.39
CA LEU A 22 -15.03 -0.88 -0.29
C LEU A 22 -13.91 -1.39 0.62
N LEU A 23 -14.04 -1.19 1.93
CA LEU A 23 -13.15 -1.70 2.98
C LEU A 23 -13.82 -2.89 3.65
N THR A 24 -14.03 -3.96 2.90
CA THR A 24 -14.23 -5.25 3.56
C THR A 24 -12.92 -5.54 4.31
N ASP A 25 -12.98 -5.65 5.64
CA ASP A 25 -11.83 -5.97 6.49
C ASP A 25 -11.45 -7.45 6.29
N ARG A 26 -10.90 -7.72 5.11
CA ARG A 26 -10.47 -9.01 4.64
C ARG A 26 -9.06 -8.90 4.09
N GLU A 27 -8.37 -10.01 4.13
CA GLU A 27 -7.07 -10.14 3.50
C GLU A 27 -7.20 -10.21 1.96
N TRP A 28 -6.36 -9.46 1.25
CA TRP A 28 -6.28 -9.49 -0.22
C TRP A 28 -5.33 -10.59 -0.66
N SER A 29 -5.70 -11.32 -1.72
CA SER A 29 -4.79 -12.28 -2.35
C SER A 29 -3.64 -11.55 -3.07
N LEU A 30 -2.57 -12.27 -3.39
CA LEU A 30 -1.45 -11.68 -4.14
C LEU A 30 -1.86 -11.30 -5.57
N ASP A 31 -2.75 -12.06 -6.21
CA ASP A 31 -3.27 -11.75 -7.55
C ASP A 31 -4.12 -10.46 -7.52
N GLU A 32 -4.97 -10.30 -6.51
CA GLU A 32 -5.76 -9.08 -6.32
C GLU A 32 -4.88 -7.85 -6.11
N LEU A 33 -3.77 -8.00 -5.36
CA LEU A 33 -2.78 -6.95 -5.18
C LEU A 33 -2.03 -6.65 -6.49
N ALA A 34 -1.65 -7.67 -7.26
CA ALA A 34 -0.98 -7.48 -8.54
C ALA A 34 -1.86 -6.73 -9.55
N ASP A 35 -3.15 -7.08 -9.63
CA ASP A 35 -4.12 -6.43 -10.50
C ASP A 35 -4.34 -4.96 -10.10
N ALA A 36 -4.44 -4.67 -8.80
CA ALA A 36 -4.58 -3.30 -8.30
C ALA A 36 -3.38 -2.41 -8.66
N TYR A 37 -2.18 -3.00 -8.79
CA TYR A 37 -0.95 -2.32 -9.16
C TYR A 37 -0.49 -2.64 -10.58
N ALA A 38 -1.38 -3.07 -11.49
CA ALA A 38 -1.02 -3.37 -12.86
C ALA A 38 -0.36 -2.17 -13.58
N TYR A 39 0.59 -2.46 -14.47
CA TYR A 39 1.18 -1.44 -15.34
C TYR A 39 0.15 -0.95 -16.37
N PRO A 40 0.27 0.29 -16.88
CA PRO A 40 -0.61 0.78 -17.94
C PRO A 40 -0.51 -0.06 -19.21
N ALA A 41 -1.64 -0.31 -19.86
CA ALA A 41 -1.70 -1.08 -21.11
C ALA A 41 -1.20 -0.31 -22.35
N THR A 42 -0.75 0.94 -22.21
CA THR A 42 -0.45 1.85 -23.33
C THR A 42 0.85 1.50 -24.06
N GLY A 43 1.66 0.57 -23.53
CA GLY A 43 2.90 0.12 -24.15
C GLY A 43 4.06 1.12 -24.05
N ASP A 44 3.84 2.28 -23.45
CA ASP A 44 4.87 3.28 -23.20
C ASP A 44 5.81 2.86 -22.06
N PRO A 45 7.08 3.32 -22.05
CA PRO A 45 7.97 3.09 -20.92
C PRO A 45 7.35 3.61 -19.60
N TRP A 46 7.36 2.76 -18.58
CA TRP A 46 6.83 3.08 -17.26
C TRP A 46 7.85 2.79 -16.17
N LEU A 47 8.12 3.78 -15.31
CA LEU A 47 9.00 3.63 -14.15
C LEU A 47 8.18 3.75 -12.86
N ARG A 48 8.28 2.75 -11.99
CA ARG A 48 7.71 2.75 -10.64
C ARG A 48 8.83 2.65 -9.61
N ALA A 49 8.74 3.46 -8.56
CA ALA A 49 9.53 3.29 -7.35
C ALA A 49 8.59 2.95 -6.19
N ASN A 50 8.98 1.99 -5.36
CA ASN A 50 8.29 1.61 -4.14
C ASN A 50 9.22 1.83 -2.95
N MET A 51 8.78 2.59 -1.95
CA MET A 51 9.58 3.03 -0.81
C MET A 51 8.71 3.06 0.44
N VAL A 52 9.35 3.00 1.61
CA VAL A 52 8.74 3.20 2.92
C VAL A 52 9.48 4.31 3.65
N SER A 53 8.77 5.07 4.48
CA SER A 53 9.34 6.07 5.36
C SER A 53 8.65 6.08 6.71
N THR A 54 9.35 6.51 7.74
CA THR A 54 8.74 6.90 9.01
C THR A 54 7.88 8.16 8.84
N LEU A 55 7.09 8.49 9.86
CA LEU A 55 6.21 9.66 9.84
C LEU A 55 6.97 10.99 9.72
N ASP A 56 8.18 11.06 10.27
CA ASP A 56 9.10 12.19 10.16
C ASP A 56 9.98 12.15 8.90
N GLY A 57 9.77 11.17 8.01
CA GLY A 57 10.38 11.11 6.69
C GLY A 57 11.73 10.40 6.61
N ALA A 58 12.16 9.68 7.66
CA ALA A 58 13.35 8.85 7.59
C ALA A 58 13.10 7.63 6.70
N ALA A 59 14.02 7.34 5.78
CA ALA A 59 13.91 6.22 4.85
C ALA A 59 14.58 4.92 5.35
N GLN A 60 15.33 4.99 6.46
CA GLN A 60 16.18 3.90 6.93
C GLN A 60 16.34 3.96 8.46
N HIS A 61 16.53 2.80 9.08
CA HIS A 61 17.05 2.63 10.44
C HIS A 61 18.25 1.68 10.37
N ASP A 62 19.38 2.02 10.98
CA ASP A 62 20.65 1.28 10.85
C ASP A 62 21.04 0.98 9.39
N GLY A 63 20.79 1.95 8.50
CA GLY A 63 21.10 1.86 7.07
C GLY A 63 20.20 0.90 6.27
N ARG A 64 19.09 0.41 6.85
CA ARG A 64 18.12 -0.49 6.19
C ARG A 64 16.67 -0.07 6.43
N SER A 65 15.81 -0.33 5.44
CA SER A 65 14.40 0.05 5.48
C SER A 65 13.55 -1.02 6.15
N GLN A 66 14.11 -2.22 6.30
CA GLN A 66 13.47 -3.35 6.96
C GLN A 66 13.02 -3.00 8.38
N GLY A 67 13.84 -2.24 9.14
CA GLY A 67 13.51 -1.85 10.51
C GLY A 67 12.32 -0.89 10.64
N ILE A 68 11.93 -0.23 9.54
CA ILE A 68 10.78 0.70 9.48
C ILE A 68 9.63 0.14 8.63
N SER A 69 9.71 -1.13 8.22
CA SER A 69 8.66 -1.83 7.44
C SER A 69 7.83 -2.76 8.33
N CYS A 70 6.66 -3.17 7.83
CA CYS A 70 5.80 -4.16 8.47
C CYS A 70 5.48 -5.35 7.54
N ALA A 71 4.71 -6.33 8.06
CA ALA A 71 4.31 -7.51 7.29
C ALA A 71 3.49 -7.15 6.03
N ALA A 72 2.68 -6.09 6.09
CA ALA A 72 1.93 -5.62 4.92
C ALA A 72 2.87 -5.06 3.84
N ASP A 73 3.87 -4.26 4.23
CA ASP A 73 4.86 -3.71 3.29
C ASP A 73 5.64 -4.82 2.58
N MET A 74 5.99 -5.89 3.31
CA MET A 74 6.67 -7.04 2.73
C MET A 74 5.82 -7.81 1.72
N ARG A 75 4.50 -7.87 1.93
CA ARG A 75 3.58 -8.48 0.96
C ARG A 75 3.49 -7.66 -0.31
N ILE A 76 3.38 -6.34 -0.19
CA ILE A 76 3.42 -5.44 -1.34
C ILE A 76 4.76 -5.57 -2.06
N PHE A 77 5.88 -5.52 -1.33
CA PHE A 77 7.22 -5.68 -1.90
C PHE A 77 7.43 -7.02 -2.60
N GLY A 78 6.83 -8.11 -2.10
CA GLY A 78 6.88 -9.42 -2.76
C GLY A 78 5.92 -9.58 -3.95
N THR A 79 4.98 -8.65 -4.13
CA THR A 79 3.99 -8.69 -5.24
C THR A 79 4.39 -7.79 -6.41
N LEU A 80 4.95 -6.61 -6.11
CA LEU A 80 5.35 -5.60 -7.10
C LEU A 80 6.72 -5.86 -7.70
#